data_AF-A0A7W7VIP3-F1
#
_entry.id   AF-A0A7W7VIP3-F1
#
_cell.length_a   1.000
_cell.length_b   1.000
_cell.length_c   1.000
_cell.angle_alpha   90.00
_cell.angle_beta   90.00
_cell.angle_gamma   90.00
#
_symmetry.space_group_name_H-M   'P 1'
#
loop_
_entity.id
_entity.type
_entity.pdbx_description
1 polymer ?
#
loop_
_entity_poly.entity_id
_entity_poly.type
_entity_poly.pdbx_seq_one_letter_code
_entity_poly.pdbx_strand_id
1 'polypeptide(L)'
;MTELTPDDVREVVFDHAPMFHRGYDEAQVDEFLDRVETAMIALQGQIVQKQQVVDQTALRTTDPHGSSPATGREHRALADQIITDARRQADQIVENARVAAKRVVEEARAEAFRLVANASRQIVSANTGTQMAIGRDDELTAVVAEIGDRIAQIRDALSGEVSYLFEVIDQVNSTNH
;
A
#
# COMPACT_ATOMS: atom_id res chain seq x y z
N MET A 1 32.44 25.70 19.79
CA MET A 1 31.07 25.14 19.71
C MET A 1 30.69 24.90 21.16
N THR A 2 29.77 25.69 21.71
CA THR A 2 29.39 25.59 23.12
C THR A 2 28.63 24.27 23.28
N GLU A 3 29.25 23.28 23.93
CA GLU A 3 28.62 21.99 24.19
C GLU A 3 27.54 22.18 25.25
N LEU A 4 26.30 21.82 24.92
CA LEU A 4 25.20 21.75 25.89
C LEU A 4 25.50 20.62 26.88
N THR A 5 25.50 20.92 28.17
CA THR A 5 25.58 19.92 29.25
C THR A 5 24.17 19.52 29.72
N PRO A 6 24.01 18.36 30.40
CA PRO A 6 22.73 17.98 30.99
C PRO A 6 22.19 19.02 31.99
N ASP A 7 23.08 19.68 32.74
CA ASP A 7 22.70 20.74 33.67
C ASP A 7 22.20 21.99 32.91
N ASP A 8 22.78 22.30 31.75
CA ASP A 8 22.28 23.39 30.89
C ASP A 8 20.86 23.11 30.39
N VAL A 9 20.49 21.85 30.15
CA VAL A 9 19.12 21.45 29.73
C VAL A 9 18.13 21.61 30.89
N ARG A 10 18.55 21.33 32.13
CA ARG A 10 17.72 21.53 33.34
C ARG A 10 17.46 22.99 33.68
N GLU A 11 18.43 23.86 33.37
CA GLU A 11 18.35 25.28 33.70
C GLU A 11 17.69 26.14 32.61
N VAL A 12 17.31 25.55 31.46
CA VAL A 12 16.62 26.29 30.40
C VAL A 12 15.22 26.70 30.86
N VAL A 13 14.99 28.01 30.90
CA VAL A 13 13.66 28.61 31.09
C VAL A 13 13.16 29.13 29.74
N PHE A 14 12.01 28.65 29.29
CA PHE A 14 11.35 29.18 28.09
C PHE A 14 10.39 30.32 28.44
N ASP A 15 10.42 31.40 27.66
CA ASP A 15 9.45 32.48 27.79
C ASP A 15 8.04 31.99 27.40
N HIS A 16 7.03 32.37 28.18
CA HIS A 16 5.64 32.06 27.86
C HIS A 16 5.22 32.74 26.56
N ALA A 17 4.41 32.03 25.76
CA ALA A 17 3.95 32.54 24.47
C ALA A 17 3.21 33.89 24.64
N PRO A 18 3.46 34.89 23.78
CA PRO A 18 2.73 36.16 23.81
C PRO A 18 1.22 35.91 23.69
N MET A 19 0.44 36.69 24.43
CA MET A 19 -1.02 36.65 24.38
C MET A 19 -1.44 36.69 22.89
N PHE A 20 -2.27 35.74 22.45
CA PHE A 20 -2.73 35.49 21.06
C PHE A 20 -1.98 34.45 20.20
N HIS A 21 -0.91 33.80 20.68
CA HIS A 21 -0.28 32.65 20.00
C HIS A 21 -0.43 31.34 20.78
N ARG A 22 -0.60 30.20 20.07
CA ARG A 22 -0.56 28.87 20.68
C ARG A 22 0.90 28.56 21.02
N GLY A 23 1.25 28.63 22.30
CA GLY A 23 2.51 28.10 22.82
C GLY A 23 2.51 26.57 22.84
N TYR A 24 3.69 25.98 23.01
CA TYR A 24 3.79 24.58 23.38
C TYR A 24 3.23 24.38 24.79
N ASP A 25 2.65 23.21 25.03
CA ASP A 25 2.18 22.80 26.35
C ASP A 25 3.39 22.59 27.27
N GLU A 26 3.43 23.29 28.40
CA GLU A 26 4.56 23.29 29.34
C GLU A 26 4.87 21.86 29.83
N ALA A 27 3.84 21.07 30.15
CA ALA A 27 4.02 19.70 30.62
C ALA A 27 4.60 18.78 29.54
N GLN A 28 4.26 19.00 28.26
CA GLN A 28 4.85 18.25 27.14
C GLN A 28 6.30 18.65 26.87
N VAL A 29 6.64 19.92 27.06
CA VAL A 29 8.01 20.41 26.93
C VAL A 29 8.88 19.87 28.04
N ASP A 30 8.40 19.88 29.29
CA ASP A 30 9.11 19.35 30.45
C ASP A 30 9.40 17.85 30.29
N GLU A 31 8.40 17.04 29.89
CA GLU A 31 8.59 15.60 29.65
C GLU A 31 9.59 15.31 28.51
N PHE A 32 9.69 16.21 27.55
CA PHE A 32 10.70 16.10 26.49
C PHE A 32 12.10 16.44 27.01
N LEU A 33 12.24 17.51 27.81
CA LEU A 33 13.52 17.90 28.41
C LEU A 33 14.07 16.82 29.35
N ASP A 34 13.23 16.21 30.20
CA ASP A 34 13.61 15.10 31.08
C ASP A 34 14.21 13.91 30.29
N ARG A 35 13.62 13.60 29.12
CA ARG A 35 14.11 12.54 28.23
C ARG A 35 15.42 12.90 27.57
N VAL A 36 15.58 14.13 27.11
CA VAL A 36 16.83 14.63 26.52
C VAL A 36 17.94 14.59 27.55
N GLU A 37 17.67 15.07 28.76
CA GLU A 37 18.62 15.08 29.86
C GLU A 37 19.09 13.67 30.24
N THR A 38 18.15 12.74 30.41
CA THR A 38 18.44 11.32 30.66
C THR A 38 19.34 10.72 29.57
N ALA A 39 19.05 11.04 28.31
CA ALA A 39 19.85 10.57 27.18
C ALA A 39 21.25 11.18 27.17
N MET A 40 21.40 12.46 27.53
CA MET A 40 22.71 13.12 27.61
C MET A 40 23.55 12.58 28.77
N ILE A 41 22.96 12.32 29.93
CA ILE A 41 23.66 11.65 31.05
C ILE A 41 24.14 10.26 30.63
N ALA A 42 23.28 9.49 29.97
CA ALA A 42 23.64 8.17 29.47
C ALA A 42 24.77 8.24 28.43
N LEU A 43 24.71 9.21 27.51
CA LEU A 43 25.74 9.41 26.49
C LEU A 43 27.06 9.87 27.10
N GLN A 44 27.04 10.78 28.08
CA GLN A 44 28.22 11.24 28.79
C GLN A 44 28.85 10.08 29.59
N GLY A 45 28.03 9.25 30.23
CA GLY A 45 28.48 8.02 30.89
C GLY A 45 29.13 7.04 29.91
N GLN A 46 28.58 6.89 28.70
CA GLN A 46 29.18 6.04 27.66
C GLN A 46 30.51 6.60 27.13
N ILE A 47 30.64 7.92 27.00
CA ILE A 47 31.90 8.56 26.60
C ILE A 47 32.97 8.32 27.66
N VAL A 48 32.65 8.51 28.95
CA VAL A 48 33.58 8.22 30.05
C VAL A 48 33.97 6.74 30.08
N GLN A 49 33.03 5.82 29.90
CA GLN A 49 33.33 4.38 29.83
C GLN A 49 34.20 4.00 28.63
N LYS A 50 33.90 4.53 27.43
CA LYS A 50 34.72 4.30 26.23
C LYS A 50 36.12 4.90 26.40
N GLN A 51 36.21 6.10 26.99
CA GLN A 51 37.49 6.75 27.26
C GLN A 51 38.31 5.96 28.28
N GLN A 52 37.68 5.37 29.31
CA GLN A 52 38.36 4.48 30.25
C GLN A 52 38.91 3.21 29.58
N VAL A 53 38.25 2.66 28.55
CA VAL A 53 38.80 1.53 27.79
C VAL A 53 40.00 1.97 26.96
N VAL A 54 39.97 3.19 26.40
CA VAL A 54 41.08 3.80 25.66
C VAL A 54 42.26 4.09 26.59
N ASP A 55 42.03 4.64 27.78
CA ASP A 55 43.07 4.95 28.75
C ASP A 55 43.66 3.68 29.37
N GLN A 56 42.86 2.63 29.63
CA GLN A 56 43.36 1.33 30.09
C GLN A 56 44.18 0.59 29.02
N THR A 57 43.83 0.75 27.73
CA THR A 57 44.66 0.23 26.64
C THR A 57 45.91 1.08 26.44
N ALA A 58 45.83 2.40 26.60
CA ALA A 58 46.98 3.29 26.56
C ALA A 58 47.97 3.05 27.71
N LEU A 59 47.50 2.87 28.96
CA LEU A 59 48.35 2.61 30.13
C LEU A 59 49.09 1.26 30.04
N ARG A 60 48.51 0.28 29.34
CA ARG A 60 49.21 -0.98 28.99
C ARG A 60 50.25 -0.82 27.88
N THR A 61 50.28 0.32 27.20
CA THR A 61 51.18 0.59 26.07
C THR A 61 52.28 1.61 26.42
N THR A 62 52.28 2.17 27.64
CA THR A 62 53.34 3.07 28.14
C THR A 62 54.45 2.29 28.86
N ASP A 63 55.01 1.28 28.19
CA ASP A 63 56.34 0.77 28.53
C ASP A 63 57.36 1.46 27.60
N PRO A 64 58.32 2.26 28.11
CA PRO A 64 59.30 2.95 27.25
C PRO A 64 60.33 2.04 26.59
N HIS A 65 60.26 0.71 26.79
CA HIS A 65 61.23 -0.24 26.24
C HIS A 65 60.52 -1.49 25.70
N GLY A 66 60.42 -1.57 24.36
CA GLY A 66 60.37 -2.84 23.64
C GLY A 66 59.02 -3.22 23.05
N SER A 67 58.77 -2.73 21.82
CA SER A 67 57.91 -3.41 20.86
C SER A 67 58.41 -4.84 20.66
N SER A 68 57.85 -5.81 21.39
CA SER A 68 58.05 -7.21 21.05
C SER A 68 57.30 -7.49 19.74
N PRO A 69 57.96 -8.00 18.69
CA PRO A 69 57.32 -8.29 17.39
C PRO A 69 56.20 -9.33 17.47
N ALA A 70 55.96 -9.95 18.64
CA ALA A 70 54.86 -10.87 18.89
C ALA A 70 53.49 -10.16 18.97
N THR A 71 53.35 -9.08 19.75
CA THR A 71 52.06 -8.41 19.99
C THR A 71 51.53 -7.70 18.74
N GLY A 72 52.43 -7.08 17.95
CA GLY A 72 52.05 -6.48 16.66
C GLY A 72 51.60 -7.51 15.62
N ARG A 73 52.15 -8.74 15.66
CA ARG A 73 51.69 -9.85 14.80
C ARG A 73 50.32 -10.35 15.21
N GLU A 74 50.02 -10.41 16.51
CA GLU A 74 48.71 -10.82 17.03
C GLU A 74 47.61 -9.81 16.67
N HIS A 75 47.84 -8.51 16.87
CA HIS A 75 46.85 -7.49 16.48
C HIS A 75 46.60 -7.47 14.97
N ARG A 76 47.64 -7.69 14.15
CA ARG A 76 47.49 -7.77 12.69
C ARG A 76 46.72 -9.03 12.27
N ALA A 77 47.01 -10.17 12.89
CA ALA A 77 46.28 -11.42 12.66
C ALA A 77 44.79 -11.28 13.03
N LEU A 78 44.47 -10.64 14.16
CA LEU A 78 43.09 -10.35 14.56
C LEU A 78 42.39 -9.41 13.57
N ALA A 79 43.08 -8.35 13.11
CA ALA A 79 42.53 -7.44 12.11
C ALA A 79 42.23 -8.16 10.77
N ASP A 80 43.16 -9.00 10.30
CA ASP A 80 42.99 -9.77 9.07
C ASP A 80 41.83 -10.79 9.21
N GLN A 81 41.65 -11.37 10.39
CA GLN A 81 40.56 -12.29 10.70
C GLN A 81 39.20 -11.60 10.70
N ILE A 82 39.08 -10.43 11.35
CA ILE A 82 37.85 -9.63 11.34
C ILE A 82 37.47 -9.20 9.92
N ILE A 83 38.45 -8.76 9.12
CA ILE A 83 38.19 -8.39 7.71
C ILE A 83 37.68 -9.60 6.91
N THR A 84 38.25 -10.77 7.15
CA THR A 84 37.84 -12.01 6.48
C THR A 84 36.42 -12.43 6.88
N ASP A 85 36.11 -12.36 8.17
CA ASP A 85 34.79 -12.71 8.69
C ASP A 85 33.72 -11.71 8.23
N ALA A 86 34.04 -10.42 8.23
CA ALA A 86 33.16 -9.37 7.71
C ALA A 86 32.86 -9.55 6.21
N ARG A 87 33.87 -9.92 5.41
CA ARG A 87 33.67 -10.24 3.98
C ARG A 87 32.76 -11.45 3.80
N ARG A 88 33.01 -12.55 4.52
CA ARG A 88 32.17 -13.76 4.47
C ARG A 88 30.72 -13.44 4.84
N GLN A 89 30.51 -12.63 5.87
CA GLN A 89 29.18 -12.21 6.31
C GLN A 89 28.50 -11.32 5.25
N ALA A 90 29.22 -10.39 4.64
CA ALA A 90 28.70 -9.56 3.56
C ALA A 90 28.28 -10.41 2.35
N ASP A 91 29.12 -11.37 1.95
CA ASP A 91 28.81 -12.30 0.86
C ASP A 91 27.54 -13.12 1.16
N GLN A 92 27.39 -13.59 2.40
CA GLN A 92 26.19 -14.32 2.83
C GLN A 92 24.93 -13.45 2.79
N ILE A 93 25.02 -12.18 3.20
CA ILE A 93 23.89 -11.25 3.15
C ILE A 93 23.47 -10.99 1.71
N VAL A 94 24.43 -10.75 0.81
CA VAL A 94 24.15 -10.52 -0.61
C VAL A 94 23.49 -11.74 -1.24
N GLU A 95 23.97 -12.95 -0.92
CA GLU A 95 23.38 -14.17 -1.45
C GLU A 95 21.96 -14.40 -0.92
N ASN A 96 21.74 -14.23 0.39
CA ASN A 96 20.42 -14.32 0.99
C ASN A 96 19.45 -13.29 0.39
N ALA A 97 19.91 -12.05 0.21
CA ALA A 97 19.12 -10.99 -0.40
C ALA A 97 18.78 -11.31 -1.86
N ARG A 98 19.72 -11.88 -2.63
CA ARG A 98 19.48 -12.32 -4.01
C ARG A 98 18.44 -13.44 -4.08
N VAL A 99 18.53 -14.43 -3.19
CA VAL A 99 17.54 -15.53 -3.13
C VAL A 99 16.16 -15.00 -2.76
N ALA A 100 16.07 -14.12 -1.76
CA ALA A 100 14.82 -13.49 -1.35
C ALA A 100 14.22 -12.64 -2.49
N ALA A 101 15.03 -11.84 -3.17
CA ALA A 101 14.60 -11.02 -4.30
C ALA A 101 14.06 -11.88 -5.45
N LYS A 102 14.74 -12.97 -5.80
CA LYS A 102 14.25 -13.93 -6.82
C LYS A 102 12.89 -14.50 -6.43
N ARG A 103 12.72 -14.90 -5.17
CA ARG A 103 11.46 -15.45 -4.67
C ARG A 103 10.32 -14.45 -4.80
N VAL A 104 10.53 -13.20 -4.38
CA VAL A 104 9.52 -12.13 -4.49
C VAL A 104 9.13 -11.88 -5.95
N VAL A 105 10.10 -11.86 -6.87
CA VAL A 105 9.82 -11.67 -8.30
C VAL A 105 9.00 -12.81 -8.88
N GLU A 106 9.33 -14.06 -8.53
CA GLU A 106 8.58 -15.23 -9.02
C GLU A 106 7.16 -15.30 -8.43
N GLU A 107 7.00 -15.00 -7.14
CA GLU A 107 5.69 -14.92 -6.48
C GLU A 107 4.83 -13.80 -7.11
N ALA A 108 5.39 -12.60 -7.29
CA ALA A 108 4.69 -11.48 -7.93
C ALA A 108 4.30 -11.79 -9.39
N ARG A 109 5.16 -12.47 -10.14
CA ARG A 109 4.84 -12.93 -11.51
C ARG A 109 3.69 -13.94 -11.52
N ALA A 110 3.70 -14.90 -10.60
CA ALA A 110 2.63 -15.88 -10.48
C ALA A 110 1.30 -15.23 -10.10
N GLU A 111 1.31 -14.25 -9.19
CA GLU A 111 0.14 -13.48 -8.83
C GLU A 111 -0.38 -12.62 -9.98
N ALA A 112 0.50 -11.93 -10.71
CA ALA A 112 0.12 -11.16 -11.89
C ALA A 112 -0.57 -12.06 -12.94
N PHE A 113 -0.02 -13.26 -13.19
CA PHE A 113 -0.63 -14.23 -14.10
C PHE A 113 -2.04 -14.67 -13.63
N ARG A 114 -2.20 -14.93 -12.32
CA ARG A 114 -3.51 -15.25 -11.74
C ARG A 114 -4.51 -14.12 -11.90
N LEU A 115 -4.08 -12.87 -11.66
CA LEU A 115 -4.94 -11.71 -11.77
C LEU A 115 -5.42 -11.51 -13.21
N VAL A 116 -4.51 -11.61 -14.19
CA VAL A 116 -4.86 -11.54 -15.62
C VAL A 116 -5.80 -12.67 -16.01
N ALA A 117 -5.54 -13.92 -15.57
CA ALA A 117 -6.40 -15.05 -15.88
C ALA A 117 -7.81 -14.93 -15.26
N ASN A 118 -7.92 -14.32 -14.08
CA ASN A 118 -9.20 -14.05 -13.43
C ASN A 118 -9.94 -12.90 -14.12
N ALA A 119 -9.25 -11.80 -14.42
CA ALA A 119 -9.81 -10.67 -15.13
C ALA A 119 -10.33 -11.07 -16.51
N SER A 120 -9.57 -11.86 -17.28
CA SER A 120 -10.00 -12.38 -18.58
C SER A 120 -11.25 -13.25 -18.47
N ARG A 121 -11.33 -14.14 -17.47
CA ARG A 121 -12.53 -14.95 -17.23
C ARG A 121 -13.74 -14.08 -16.88
N GLN A 122 -13.54 -13.06 -16.05
CA GLN A 122 -14.60 -12.14 -15.67
C GLN A 122 -15.11 -11.33 -16.88
N ILE A 123 -14.22 -10.79 -17.70
CA ILE A 123 -14.57 -10.06 -18.93
C ILE A 123 -15.37 -10.95 -19.88
N VAL A 124 -14.93 -12.18 -20.11
CA VAL A 124 -15.67 -13.13 -20.97
C VAL A 124 -17.06 -13.38 -20.39
N SER A 125 -17.19 -13.68 -19.09
CA SER A 125 -18.50 -13.92 -18.46
C SER A 125 -19.43 -12.70 -18.53
N ALA A 126 -18.89 -11.50 -18.34
CA ALA A 126 -19.63 -10.26 -18.43
C ALA A 126 -20.10 -10.01 -19.86
N ASN A 127 -19.21 -10.18 -20.86
CA ASN A 127 -19.58 -10.04 -22.27
C ASN A 127 -20.65 -11.04 -22.69
N THR A 128 -20.56 -12.30 -22.26
CA THR A 128 -21.59 -13.30 -22.55
C THR A 128 -22.92 -12.92 -21.90
N GLY A 129 -22.91 -12.43 -20.65
CA GLY A 129 -24.11 -11.93 -19.98
C GLY A 129 -24.76 -10.76 -20.72
N THR A 130 -23.97 -9.78 -21.15
CA THR A 130 -24.43 -8.63 -21.93
C THR A 130 -24.98 -9.05 -23.29
N GLN A 131 -24.33 -9.99 -23.99
CA GLN A 131 -24.83 -10.52 -25.27
C GLN A 131 -26.18 -11.24 -25.11
N MET A 132 -26.37 -12.02 -24.04
CA MET A 132 -27.67 -12.65 -23.77
C MET A 132 -28.76 -11.62 -23.45
N ALA A 133 -28.44 -10.53 -22.75
CA ALA A 133 -29.39 -9.47 -22.45
C ALA A 133 -29.82 -8.72 -23.72
N ILE A 134 -28.86 -8.33 -24.57
CA ILE A 134 -29.14 -7.68 -25.85
C ILE A 134 -30.01 -8.58 -26.74
N GLY A 135 -29.68 -9.87 -26.86
CA GLY A 135 -30.50 -10.80 -27.65
C GLY A 135 -31.92 -10.96 -27.13
N ARG A 136 -32.12 -10.87 -25.80
CA ARG A 136 -33.44 -10.92 -25.18
C ARG A 136 -34.27 -9.67 -25.49
N ASP A 137 -33.64 -8.50 -25.50
CA ASP A 137 -34.30 -7.24 -25.85
C ASP A 137 -34.68 -7.19 -27.34
N ASP A 138 -33.82 -7.71 -28.22
CA ASP A 138 -34.10 -7.85 -29.65
C ASP A 138 -35.28 -8.82 -29.89
N GLU A 139 -35.31 -9.95 -29.20
CA GLU A 139 -36.39 -10.93 -29.28
C GLU A 139 -37.72 -10.35 -28.77
N LEU A 140 -37.69 -9.63 -27.64
CA LEU A 140 -38.88 -8.95 -27.10
C LEU A 140 -39.40 -7.88 -28.07
N THR A 141 -38.50 -7.11 -28.69
CA THR A 141 -38.86 -6.09 -29.69
C THR A 141 -39.54 -6.73 -30.90
N ALA A 142 -39.04 -7.87 -31.37
CA ALA A 142 -39.66 -8.63 -32.47
C ALA A 142 -41.07 -9.14 -32.09
N VAL A 143 -41.24 -9.69 -30.89
CA VAL A 143 -42.54 -10.15 -30.39
C VAL A 143 -43.54 -8.99 -30.27
N VAL A 144 -43.10 -7.83 -29.77
CA VAL A 144 -43.94 -6.63 -29.66
C VAL A 144 -44.41 -6.17 -31.04
N ALA A 145 -43.53 -6.19 -32.04
CA ALA A 145 -43.90 -5.87 -33.42
C ALA A 145 -44.94 -6.87 -33.98
N GLU A 146 -44.74 -8.19 -33.78
CA GLU A 146 -45.70 -9.21 -34.23
C GLU A 146 -47.08 -9.04 -33.56
N ILE A 147 -47.10 -8.75 -32.26
CA ILE A 147 -48.35 -8.48 -31.52
C ILE A 147 -49.04 -7.23 -32.11
N GLY A 148 -48.28 -6.18 -32.40
CA GLY A 148 -48.80 -4.97 -33.04
C GLY A 148 -49.49 -5.26 -34.37
N ASP A 149 -48.84 -6.05 -35.23
CA ASP A 149 -49.39 -6.46 -36.53
C ASP A 149 -50.66 -7.30 -36.37
N ARG A 150 -50.68 -8.25 -35.43
CA ARG A 150 -51.88 -9.07 -35.12
C ARG A 150 -53.03 -8.21 -34.63
N ILE A 151 -52.77 -7.23 -33.76
CA ILE A 151 -53.80 -6.31 -33.27
C ILE A 151 -54.35 -5.47 -34.42
N ALA A 152 -53.50 -5.01 -35.34
CA ALA A 152 -53.95 -4.29 -36.54
C ALA A 152 -54.84 -5.16 -37.42
N GLN A 153 -54.44 -6.40 -37.69
CA GLN A 153 -55.25 -7.35 -38.47
C GLN A 153 -56.62 -7.63 -37.84
N ILE A 154 -56.67 -7.85 -36.52
CA ILE A 154 -57.93 -8.07 -35.80
C ILE A 154 -58.84 -6.84 -35.90
N ARG A 155 -58.28 -5.64 -35.75
CA ARG A 155 -59.02 -4.39 -35.87
C ARG A 155 -59.62 -4.21 -37.26
N ASP A 156 -58.83 -4.46 -38.30
CA ASP A 156 -59.27 -4.32 -39.69
C ASP A 156 -60.36 -5.35 -40.03
N ALA A 157 -60.22 -6.59 -39.55
CA ALA A 157 -61.24 -7.62 -39.70
C ALA A 157 -62.57 -7.24 -39.01
N LEU A 158 -62.51 -6.78 -37.76
CA LEU A 158 -63.68 -6.31 -37.02
C LEU A 158 -64.33 -5.10 -37.69
N SER A 159 -63.53 -4.14 -38.19
CA SER A 159 -64.03 -2.99 -38.93
C SER A 159 -64.78 -3.41 -40.20
N GLY A 160 -64.26 -4.43 -40.90
CA GLY A 160 -64.92 -5.05 -42.06
C GLY A 160 -66.25 -5.72 -41.70
N GLU A 161 -66.28 -6.53 -40.64
CA GLU A 161 -67.52 -7.18 -40.18
C GLU A 161 -68.58 -6.17 -39.73
N VAL A 162 -68.19 -5.13 -39.00
CA VAL A 162 -69.10 -4.05 -38.59
C VAL A 162 -69.65 -3.32 -39.81
N SER A 163 -68.81 -3.01 -40.80
CA SER A 163 -69.25 -2.37 -42.04
C SER A 163 -70.25 -3.23 -42.81
N TYR A 164 -69.98 -4.53 -42.91
CA TYR A 164 -70.89 -5.49 -43.53
C TYR A 164 -72.24 -5.56 -42.80
N LEU A 165 -72.24 -5.60 -41.46
CA LEU A 165 -73.47 -5.61 -40.68
C LEU A 165 -74.31 -4.33 -40.89
N PHE A 166 -73.67 -3.16 -40.98
CA PHE A 166 -74.38 -1.92 -41.30
C PHE A 166 -75.04 -1.96 -42.68
N GLU A 167 -74.33 -2.47 -43.69
CA GLU A 167 -74.87 -2.62 -45.05
C GLU A 167 -76.08 -3.57 -45.09
N VAL A 168 -76.00 -4.72 -44.38
CA VAL A 168 -77.11 -5.67 -44.27
C VAL A 168 -78.32 -5.03 -43.57
N ILE A 169 -78.11 -4.26 -42.50
CA ILE A 169 -79.19 -3.55 -41.81
C ILE A 169 -79.86 -2.54 -42.74
N ASP A 170 -79.09 -1.78 -43.51
CA ASP A 170 -79.62 -0.81 -44.47
C ASP A 170 -80.42 -1.50 -45.60
N GLN A 171 -79.96 -2.67 -46.06
CA GLN A 171 -80.68 -3.47 -47.06
C GLN A 171 -82.02 -4.00 -46.52
N VAL A 172 -82.05 -4.49 -45.28
CA VAL A 172 -83.29 -4.96 -44.64
C VAL A 172 -84.27 -3.80 -44.39
N ASN A 173 -83.78 -2.64 -43.99
CA ASN A 173 -84.60 -1.44 -43.77
C ASN A 173 -85.20 -0.90 -45.08
N SER A 174 -84.43 -0.89 -46.17
CA SER A 174 -84.93 -0.45 -47.48
C SER A 174 -85.92 -1.42 -48.13
N THR A 175 -85.95 -2.68 -47.69
CA THR A 175 -86.92 -3.69 -48.17
C THR A 175 -88.25 -3.66 -47.38
N ASN A 176 -88.29 -3.03 -46.20
CA ASN A 176 -89.48 -2.94 -45.33
C ASN A 176 -90.23 -1.59 -45.43
N HIS A 177 -89.90 -0.74 -46.39
CA HIS A 177 -90.66 0.47 -46.76
C HIS A 177 -91.21 0.33 -48.18
#